data_AF-A0A928I5Z5-F1
#
_entry.id   AF-A0A928I5Z5-F1
#
_cell.length_a   1.000
_cell.length_b   1.000
_cell.length_c   1.000
_cell.angle_alpha   90.00
_cell.angle_beta   90.00
_cell.angle_gamma   90.00
#
_symmetry.space_group_name_H-M   'P 1'
#
loop_
_entity.id
_entity.type
_entity.pdbx_description
1 polymer ?
#
loop_
_entity_poly.entity_id
_entity_poly.type
_entity_poly.pdbx_seq_one_letter_code
_entity_poly.pdbx_strand_id
1 'polypeptide(L)'
;MNMELQDKMRIVQELVPGKQVTLAHIIANPDPVLYQKLGLDPKTDYSRSAIGVLTVSPAETAVIAADIAMKSSNADLGFVDRFTGTLIITGTVSAVDSAFTAIMDYVQDKLGYSVVEKTRT
;
A
#
# COMPACT_ATOMS: atom_id res chain seq x y z
N MET A 1 -32.22 -26.01 -28.46
CA MET A 1 -31.31 -24.89 -28.78
C MET A 1 -31.34 -23.97 -27.56
N ASN A 2 -30.21 -23.79 -26.86
CA ASN A 2 -30.19 -23.09 -25.56
C ASN A 2 -30.50 -21.60 -25.76
N MET A 3 -31.70 -21.17 -25.40
CA MET A 3 -32.17 -19.78 -25.52
C MET A 3 -31.40 -18.79 -24.62
N GLU A 4 -30.67 -19.27 -23.60
CA GLU A 4 -29.96 -18.44 -22.61
C GLU A 4 -28.78 -17.61 -23.16
N LEU A 5 -28.30 -17.89 -24.38
CA LEU A 5 -27.20 -17.14 -24.99
C LEU A 5 -27.66 -16.00 -25.92
N GLN A 6 -28.93 -15.98 -26.33
CA GLN A 6 -29.42 -15.01 -27.33
C GLN A 6 -29.58 -13.58 -26.77
N ASP A 7 -29.75 -13.43 -25.44
CA ASP A 7 -29.95 -12.14 -24.78
C ASP A 7 -28.72 -11.61 -24.01
N LYS A 8 -27.54 -12.26 -24.13
CA LYS A 8 -26.33 -11.78 -23.46
C LYS A 8 -25.62 -10.73 -24.31
N MET A 9 -25.52 -9.52 -23.78
CA MET A 9 -24.71 -8.45 -24.35
C MET A 9 -23.23 -8.87 -24.43
N ARG A 10 -22.65 -8.82 -25.63
CA ARG A 10 -21.23 -9.09 -25.87
C ARG A 10 -20.44 -7.79 -25.87
N ILE A 11 -19.42 -7.70 -25.03
CA ILE A 11 -18.51 -6.55 -24.94
C ILE A 11 -17.07 -7.04 -25.15
N VAL A 12 -16.26 -6.22 -25.83
CA VAL A 12 -14.80 -6.35 -25.84
C VAL A 12 -14.24 -5.43 -24.76
N GLN A 13 -13.45 -5.97 -23.84
CA GLN A 13 -12.84 -5.21 -22.75
C GLN A 13 -11.32 -5.28 -22.87
N GLU A 14 -10.68 -4.12 -22.98
CA GLU A 14 -9.23 -3.99 -22.84
C GLU A 14 -8.92 -3.62 -21.39
N LEU A 15 -8.15 -4.47 -20.71
CA LEU A 15 -7.81 -4.29 -19.32
C LEU A 15 -6.49 -3.52 -19.22
N VAL A 16 -6.54 -2.37 -18.58
CA VAL A 16 -5.36 -1.56 -18.23
C VAL A 16 -5.38 -1.26 -16.74
N PRO A 17 -4.21 -1.18 -16.07
CA PRO A 17 -4.17 -0.83 -14.66
C PRO A 17 -4.64 0.62 -14.47
N GLY A 18 -5.58 0.81 -13.55
CA GLY A 18 -5.93 2.15 -13.07
C GLY A 18 -4.81 2.75 -12.21
N LYS A 19 -4.89 4.06 -11.95
CA LYS A 19 -3.98 4.78 -11.04
C LYS A 19 -4.69 5.08 -9.73
N GLN A 20 -4.51 4.22 -8.73
CA GLN A 20 -5.22 4.33 -7.47
C GLN A 20 -4.42 3.77 -6.28
N VAL A 21 -4.46 4.48 -5.15
CA VAL A 21 -4.13 3.91 -3.85
C VAL A 21 -5.42 3.45 -3.19
N THR A 22 -5.57 2.15 -2.97
CA THR A 22 -6.80 1.53 -2.46
C THR A 22 -6.76 1.30 -0.96
N LEU A 23 -5.57 1.30 -0.35
CA LEU A 23 -5.37 1.12 1.08
C LEU A 23 -4.18 1.97 1.54
N ALA A 24 -4.35 2.67 2.64
CA ALA A 24 -3.26 3.20 3.45
C ALA A 24 -3.66 3.14 4.91
N HIS A 25 -3.16 2.11 5.58
CA HIS A 25 -3.57 1.76 6.93
C HIS A 25 -2.37 1.72 7.87
N ILE A 26 -2.54 2.30 9.05
CA ILE A 26 -1.53 2.30 10.11
C ILE A 26 -2.04 1.42 11.25
N ILE A 27 -1.29 0.36 11.57
CA ILE A 27 -1.49 -0.46 12.76
C ILE A 27 -0.54 0.09 13.81
N ALA A 28 -1.05 0.79 14.82
CA ALA A 28 -0.23 1.55 15.76
C ALA A 28 0.50 0.65 16.77
N ASN A 29 -0.13 -0.44 17.19
CA ASN A 29 0.44 -1.40 18.15
C ASN A 29 0.14 -2.84 17.71
N PRO A 30 0.78 -3.32 16.64
CA PRO A 30 0.57 -4.66 16.10
C PRO A 30 1.05 -5.75 17.06
N ASP A 31 0.31 -6.86 17.12
CA ASP A 31 0.72 -8.02 17.90
C ASP A 31 2.05 -8.60 17.39
N PRO A 32 2.95 -9.08 18.26
CA PRO A 32 4.24 -9.65 17.85
C PRO A 32 4.16 -10.76 16.81
N VAL A 33 3.07 -11.55 16.82
CA VAL A 33 2.82 -12.61 15.83
C VAL A 33 2.68 -12.07 14.41
N LEU A 34 2.20 -10.83 14.25
CA LEU A 34 2.00 -10.22 12.93
C LEU A 34 3.34 -9.90 12.27
N TYR A 35 4.32 -9.37 13.02
CA TYR A 35 5.67 -9.13 12.51
C TYR A 35 6.32 -10.40 11.94
N GLN A 36 6.22 -11.49 12.70
CA GLN A 36 6.81 -12.78 12.30
C GLN A 36 6.17 -13.31 11.03
N LYS A 37 4.84 -13.24 10.92
CA LYS A 37 4.11 -13.71 9.74
C LYS A 37 4.36 -12.87 8.50
N LEU A 38 4.63 -11.57 8.68
CA LEU A 38 5.01 -10.67 7.59
C LEU A 38 6.49 -10.77 7.20
N GLY A 39 7.28 -11.61 7.88
CA GLY A 39 8.70 -11.77 7.60
C GLY A 39 9.56 -10.56 7.98
N LEU A 40 9.06 -9.71 8.89
CA LEU A 40 9.77 -8.53 9.38
C LEU A 40 10.81 -8.98 10.43
N ASP A 41 12.05 -8.48 10.35
CA ASP A 41 13.19 -8.98 11.16
C ASP A 41 13.05 -8.71 12.67
N PRO A 42 12.76 -9.71 13.52
CA PRO A 42 12.56 -9.51 14.96
C PRO A 42 13.79 -8.96 15.72
N LYS A 43 14.96 -8.83 15.07
CA LYS A 43 16.18 -8.22 15.64
C LYS A 43 16.24 -6.70 15.50
N THR A 44 15.48 -6.11 14.59
CA THR A 44 15.19 -4.67 14.64
C THR A 44 14.21 -4.48 15.80
N ASP A 45 14.40 -3.47 16.65
CA ASP A 45 13.64 -3.29 17.90
C ASP A 45 12.16 -2.93 17.61
N TYR A 46 11.38 -3.90 17.12
CA TYR A 46 9.98 -3.80 16.75
C TYR A 46 9.05 -3.88 17.96
N SER A 47 9.59 -3.86 19.18
CA SER A 47 8.80 -3.99 20.40
C SER A 47 7.74 -2.88 20.54
N ARG A 48 7.81 -1.80 19.75
CA ARG A 48 6.85 -0.67 19.72
C ARG A 48 6.71 0.05 18.37
N SER A 49 6.99 -0.62 17.26
CA SER A 49 6.81 0.04 15.95
C SER A 49 5.35 -0.04 15.52
N ALA A 50 4.85 0.97 14.82
CA ALA A 50 3.66 0.84 14.00
C ALA A 50 4.01 0.10 12.70
N ILE A 51 3.01 -0.51 12.06
CA ILE A 51 3.10 -1.03 10.70
C ILE A 51 2.23 -0.17 9.79
N GLY A 52 2.80 0.38 8.73
CA GLY A 52 2.07 0.95 7.61
C GLY A 52 1.87 -0.09 6.52
N VAL A 53 0.62 -0.29 6.08
CA VAL A 53 0.27 -1.13 4.93
C VAL A 53 -0.36 -0.26 3.84
N LEU A 54 0.21 -0.29 2.64
CA LEU A 54 -0.29 0.42 1.48
C LEU A 54 -0.51 -0.53 0.31
N THR A 55 -1.60 -0.31 -0.43
CA THR A 55 -1.91 -1.03 -1.68
C THR A 55 -2.12 -0.02 -2.79
N VAL A 56 -1.37 -0.17 -3.88
CA VAL A 56 -1.39 0.73 -5.03
C VAL A 56 -1.50 -0.03 -6.35
N SER A 57 -2.21 0.58 -7.30
CA SER A 57 -2.24 0.18 -8.70
C SER A 57 -1.82 1.38 -9.57
N PRO A 58 -0.98 1.21 -10.60
CA PRO A 58 -0.23 -0.01 -10.94
C PRO A 58 0.78 -0.43 -9.86
N ALA A 59 1.14 -1.72 -9.85
CA ALA A 59 1.94 -2.33 -8.79
C ALA A 59 3.37 -1.76 -8.71
N GLU A 60 3.92 -1.33 -9.84
CA GLU A 60 5.25 -0.74 -9.95
C GLU A 60 5.39 0.55 -9.13
N THR A 61 4.28 1.24 -8.85
CA THR A 61 4.25 2.45 -8.02
C THR A 61 4.64 2.16 -6.57
N ALA A 62 4.57 0.90 -6.10
CA ALA A 62 5.07 0.52 -4.78
C ALA A 62 6.57 0.85 -4.62
N VAL A 63 7.36 0.77 -5.69
CA VAL A 63 8.80 1.13 -5.67
C VAL A 63 8.98 2.63 -5.46
N ILE A 64 8.14 3.45 -6.11
CA ILE A 64 8.16 4.91 -5.96
C ILE A 64 7.71 5.31 -4.55
N ALA A 65 6.64 4.68 -4.05
CA ALA A 65 6.13 4.92 -2.71
C ALA A 65 7.18 4.56 -1.64
N ALA A 66 7.91 3.46 -1.83
CA ALA A 66 9.01 3.07 -0.94
C ALA A 66 10.12 4.13 -0.88
N ASP A 67 10.55 4.64 -2.03
CA ASP A 67 11.58 5.70 -2.10
C ASP A 67 11.15 6.98 -1.37
N ILE A 68 9.90 7.39 -1.55
CA ILE A 68 9.33 8.56 -0.88
C ILE A 68 9.26 8.33 0.63
N ALA A 69 8.78 7.17 1.09
CA ALA A 69 8.66 6.86 2.51
C ALA A 69 10.00 6.97 3.25
N MET A 70 11.07 6.42 2.66
CA MET A 70 12.42 6.42 3.23
C MET A 70 13.06 7.81 3.27
N LYS A 71 12.66 8.72 2.37
CA LYS A 71 13.20 10.09 2.29
C LYS A 71 12.40 11.11 3.09
N SER A 72 11.14 10.82 3.38
CA SER A 72 10.21 11.76 4.03
C SER A 72 10.08 11.56 5.53
N SER A 73 10.55 10.43 6.06
CA SER A 73 10.39 10.08 7.47
C SER A 73 11.50 9.16 7.95
N ASN A 74 11.59 8.97 9.27
CA ASN A 74 12.47 7.97 9.88
C ASN A 74 11.76 6.60 9.99
N ALA A 75 10.99 6.23 8.97
CA ALA A 75 10.40 4.91 8.83
C ALA A 75 11.39 3.95 8.16
N ASP A 76 11.32 2.68 8.52
CA ASP A 76 12.10 1.59 7.95
C ASP A 76 11.28 0.81 6.93
N LEU A 77 11.94 0.40 5.86
CA LEU A 77 11.33 -0.41 4.81
C LEU A 77 11.21 -1.86 5.26
N GLY A 78 9.99 -2.35 5.41
CA GLY A 78 9.72 -3.75 5.70
C GLY A 78 9.66 -4.61 4.44
N PHE A 79 8.82 -4.23 3.48
CA PHE A 79 8.59 -5.01 2.26
C PHE A 79 8.09 -4.13 1.11
N VAL A 80 8.55 -4.42 -0.11
CA VAL A 80 8.09 -3.78 -1.34
C VAL A 80 7.76 -4.84 -2.36
N ASP A 81 6.50 -4.90 -2.76
CA ASP A 81 6.01 -5.85 -3.76
C ASP A 81 5.57 -5.13 -5.03
N ARG A 82 6.45 -5.14 -6.03
CA ARG A 82 6.18 -4.58 -7.36
C ARG A 82 5.31 -5.49 -8.24
N PHE A 83 4.91 -6.66 -7.76
CA PHE A 83 4.00 -7.57 -8.48
C PHE A 83 2.55 -7.36 -8.04
N THR A 84 2.33 -7.13 -6.74
CA THR A 84 0.99 -6.91 -6.18
C THR A 84 0.68 -5.45 -5.85
N GLY A 85 1.69 -4.58 -5.78
CA GLY A 85 1.54 -3.18 -5.40
C GLY A 85 1.45 -2.98 -3.89
N THR A 86 1.98 -3.91 -3.11
CA THR A 86 1.98 -3.84 -1.64
C THR A 86 3.25 -3.16 -1.14
N LEU A 87 3.09 -2.20 -0.24
CA LEU A 87 4.20 -1.60 0.53
C LEU A 87 3.93 -1.80 2.02
N ILE A 88 4.94 -2.31 2.73
CA ILE A 88 4.95 -2.41 4.18
C ILE A 88 6.13 -1.58 4.70
N ILE A 89 5.82 -0.62 5.56
CA ILE A 89 6.82 0.18 6.29
C ILE A 89 6.59 0.04 7.79
N THR A 90 7.64 0.29 8.56
CA THR A 90 7.60 0.22 10.02
C THR A 90 8.27 1.45 10.63
N GLY A 91 7.96 1.77 11.87
CA GLY A 91 8.57 2.90 12.57
C GLY A 91 7.65 3.43 13.65
N THR A 92 7.90 4.62 14.21
CA THR A 92 6.93 5.25 15.11
C THR A 92 5.63 5.55 14.35
N VAL A 93 4.48 5.61 15.06
CA VAL A 93 3.19 5.98 14.46
C VAL A 93 3.30 7.28 13.64
N SER A 94 4.01 8.27 14.18
CA SER A 94 4.26 9.55 13.51
C SER A 94 5.13 9.43 12.26
N ALA A 95 6.15 8.55 12.28
CA ALA A 95 7.00 8.33 11.11
C ALA A 95 6.20 7.68 9.98
N VAL A 96 5.44 6.63 10.28
CA VAL A 96 4.57 5.96 9.32
C VAL A 96 3.50 6.91 8.76
N ASP A 97 2.86 7.72 9.62
CA ASP A 97 1.86 8.69 9.17
C ASP A 97 2.47 9.78 8.27
N SER A 98 3.66 10.26 8.61
CA SER A 98 4.40 11.25 7.80
C SER A 98 4.76 10.67 6.43
N ALA A 99 5.27 9.43 6.40
CA ALA A 99 5.57 8.73 5.15
C ALA A 99 4.32 8.59 4.26
N PHE A 100 3.20 8.15 4.83
CA PHE A 100 1.95 7.98 4.09
C PHE A 100 1.40 9.31 3.58
N THR A 101 1.50 10.39 4.36
CA THR A 101 1.14 11.73 3.89
C THR A 101 1.97 12.12 2.67
N ALA A 102 3.29 12.01 2.74
CA ALA A 102 4.18 12.35 1.64
C ALA A 102 3.93 11.50 0.38
N ILE A 103 3.67 10.19 0.54
CA ILE A 103 3.30 9.31 -0.56
C ILE A 103 1.98 9.78 -1.19
N MET A 104 0.94 9.99 -0.39
CA MET A 104 -0.39 10.36 -0.85
C MET A 104 -0.39 11.68 -1.60
N ASP A 105 0.22 12.71 -1.02
CA ASP A 105 0.34 14.03 -1.64
C ASP A 105 1.05 13.91 -2.99
N TYR A 106 2.15 13.15 -3.06
CA TYR A 106 2.88 12.97 -4.31
C TYR A 106 2.06 12.24 -5.37
N VAL A 107 1.47 11.09 -5.06
CA VAL A 107 0.74 10.30 -6.06
C VAL A 107 -0.56 10.99 -6.48
N GLN A 108 -1.24 11.68 -5.57
CA GLN A 108 -2.44 12.45 -5.88
C GLN A 108 -2.09 13.68 -6.72
N ASP A 109 -1.19 14.55 -6.24
CA ASP A 109 -0.97 15.86 -6.85
C ASP A 109 -0.03 15.82 -8.07
N LYS A 110 0.97 14.93 -8.07
CA LYS A 110 1.95 14.83 -9.17
C LYS A 110 1.58 13.79 -10.19
N LEU A 111 1.07 12.64 -9.75
CA LEU A 111 0.77 11.52 -10.65
C LEU A 111 -0.71 11.37 -11.00
N GLY A 112 -1.60 12.13 -10.34
CA GLY A 112 -3.04 12.12 -10.60
C GLY A 112 -3.70 10.78 -10.23
N TYR A 113 -3.36 10.23 -9.07
CA TYR A 113 -3.98 9.02 -8.54
C TYR A 113 -5.29 9.35 -7.82
N SER A 114 -6.25 8.44 -7.88
CA SER A 114 -7.32 8.40 -6.88
C SER A 114 -6.76 7.83 -5.59
N VAL A 115 -7.03 8.46 -4.44
CA VAL A 115 -6.48 8.04 -3.15
C VAL A 115 -7.60 7.89 -2.11
N VAL A 116 -7.42 6.94 -1.19
CA VAL A 116 -8.29 6.78 -0.02
C VAL A 116 -7.81 7.64 1.14
N GLU A 117 -8.68 7.85 2.13
CA GLU A 117 -8.25 8.41 3.41
C GLU A 117 -7.34 7.45 4.16
N LYS A 118 -6.35 7.99 4.86
CA LYS A 118 -5.52 7.22 5.79
C LYS A 118 -6.41 6.68 6.92
N THR A 119 -6.27 5.40 7.23
CA THR A 119 -6.99 4.74 8.32
C THR A 119 -6.03 4.22 9.38
N ARG A 120 -6.52 3.99 10.60
CA ARG A 120 -5.68 3.57 11.73
C ARG A 120 -6.38 2.57 12.65
N THR A 121 -5.62 1.65 13.23
CA THR A 121 -6.01 0.77 14.34
C THR A 121 -4.99 0.78 15.47
#